data_AF-A0A661UNR2-F1
#
_entry.id   AF-A0A661UNR2-F1
#
_cell.length_a   1.000
_cell.length_b   1.000
_cell.length_c   1.000
_cell.angle_alpha   90.00
_cell.angle_beta   90.00
_cell.angle_gamma   90.00
#
_symmetry.space_group_name_H-M   'P 1'
#
loop_
_entity.id
_entity.type
_entity.pdbx_description
1 polymer ?
#
loop_
_entity_poly.entity_id
_entity_poly.type
_entity_poly.pdbx_seq_one_letter_code
_entity_poly.pdbx_strand_id
1 'polypeptide(L)'
;MTEERRKGSKNSLIDSIVETIESLGVEIGDEIEDSLRDMKGNWKVVGIWPKLGDSVREMGESPRDHTVMVRVDEDTSNRLDAWVEIGAVKSRSEAAALFIREGLQVRADELAELEEALQKVEKARQGLRDKAKTVFGDVSADEI
;
A
#
# COMPACT_ATOMS: atom_id res chain seq x y z
N MET A 1 -19.25 41.92 23.39
CA MET A 1 -17.83 41.56 23.50
C MET A 1 -17.78 40.21 24.19
N THR A 2 -18.09 39.13 23.47
CA THR A 2 -17.19 38.28 22.66
C THR A 2 -16.29 37.42 23.53
N GLU A 3 -16.66 36.15 23.73
CA GLU A 3 -15.79 34.97 23.51
C GLU A 3 -16.55 33.67 23.85
N GLU A 4 -17.43 33.26 22.94
CA GLU A 4 -17.54 31.83 22.65
C GLU A 4 -16.33 31.43 21.78
N ARG A 5 -15.65 30.33 22.11
CA ARG A 5 -15.41 29.20 21.17
C ARG A 5 -14.39 28.17 21.69
N ARG A 6 -14.79 26.90 21.51
CA ARG A 6 -13.95 25.74 21.16
C ARG A 6 -12.98 25.20 22.22
N LYS A 7 -13.49 24.38 23.15
CA LYS A 7 -12.67 23.36 23.84
C LYS A 7 -13.20 21.92 23.76
N GLY A 8 -14.35 21.69 23.11
CA GLY A 8 -15.08 20.41 23.20
C GLY A 8 -14.96 19.41 22.04
N SER A 9 -14.05 19.57 21.07
CA SER A 9 -14.06 18.72 19.85
C SER A 9 -12.83 17.83 19.65
N LYS A 10 -11.76 18.02 20.43
CA LYS A 10 -10.50 17.29 20.21
C LYS A 10 -10.44 15.96 20.97
N ASN A 11 -10.98 15.93 22.18
CA ASN A 11 -11.03 14.70 22.96
C ASN A 11 -11.96 13.68 22.29
N SER A 12 -13.11 14.10 21.74
CA SER A 12 -14.04 13.15 21.11
C SER A 12 -13.46 12.44 19.88
N LEU A 13 -12.54 13.07 19.14
CA LEU A 13 -11.89 12.42 17.99
C LEU A 13 -10.85 11.40 18.45
N ILE A 14 -10.11 11.68 19.52
CA ILE A 14 -9.17 10.74 20.12
C ILE A 14 -9.95 9.56 20.69
N ASP A 15 -11.03 9.84 21.42
CA ASP A 15 -11.89 8.82 22.02
C ASP A 15 -12.49 7.91 20.92
N SER A 16 -12.96 8.47 19.78
CA SER A 16 -13.43 7.66 18.65
C SER A 16 -12.33 6.86 17.95
N ILE A 17 -11.09 7.37 17.89
CA ILE A 17 -9.96 6.64 17.30
C ILE A 17 -9.57 5.48 18.21
N VAL A 18 -9.48 5.70 19.52
CA VAL A 18 -9.19 4.66 20.52
C VAL A 18 -10.27 3.59 20.47
N GLU A 19 -11.55 3.98 20.52
CA GLU A 19 -12.67 3.04 20.45
C GLU A 19 -12.68 2.24 19.14
N THR A 20 -12.34 2.86 18.01
CA THR A 20 -12.23 2.16 16.72
C THR A 20 -11.08 1.17 16.73
N ILE A 21 -9.91 1.53 17.27
CA ILE A 21 -8.72 0.66 17.31
C ILE A 21 -8.94 -0.52 18.27
N GLU A 22 -9.55 -0.28 19.43
CA GLU A 22 -9.94 -1.32 20.38
C GLU A 22 -10.99 -2.26 19.77
N SER A 23 -11.95 -1.74 19.00
CA SER A 23 -12.93 -2.56 18.27
C SER A 23 -12.30 -3.48 17.22
N LEU A 24 -11.09 -3.15 16.76
CA LEU A 24 -10.29 -3.96 15.84
C LEU A 24 -9.39 -4.97 16.58
N GLY A 25 -9.48 -5.07 17.91
CA GLY A 25 -8.74 -6.03 18.74
C GLY A 25 -7.29 -5.64 19.01
N VAL A 26 -6.96 -4.34 18.89
CA VAL A 26 -5.63 -3.81 19.19
C VAL A 26 -5.68 -3.11 20.54
N GLU A 27 -4.92 -3.61 21.51
CA GLU A 27 -4.77 -2.97 22.82
C GLU A 27 -3.86 -1.74 22.69
N ILE A 28 -4.39 -0.57 23.01
CA ILE A 28 -3.60 0.67 23.13
C ILE A 28 -3.18 0.79 24.60
N GLY A 29 -1.88 0.79 24.88
CA GLY A 29 -1.39 1.05 26.23
C GLY A 29 -1.58 2.51 26.64
N ASP A 30 -1.78 2.73 27.95
CA ASP A 30 -2.04 4.05 28.56
C ASP A 30 -1.01 5.13 28.14
N GLU A 31 0.26 4.75 27.96
CA GLU A 31 1.33 5.66 27.51
C GLU A 31 1.10 6.25 26.11
N ILE A 32 0.46 5.50 25.22
CA ILE A 32 0.13 5.92 23.85
C ILE A 32 -1.10 6.82 23.88
N GLU A 33 -2.09 6.49 24.72
CA GLU A 33 -3.28 7.33 24.90
C GLU A 33 -2.91 8.72 25.44
N ASP A 34 -2.06 8.77 26.47
CA ASP A 34 -1.56 10.02 27.04
C ASP A 34 -0.75 10.84 26.01
N SER A 35 0.07 10.16 25.21
CA SER A 35 0.85 10.80 24.13
C SER A 35 -0.04 11.38 23.02
N LEU A 36 -1.13 10.69 22.67
CA LEU A 36 -2.12 11.19 21.69
C LEU A 36 -2.86 12.43 22.19
N ARG A 37 -3.09 12.52 23.51
CA ARG A 37 -3.77 13.65 24.15
C ARG A 37 -2.87 14.88 24.33
N ASP A 38 -1.56 14.69 24.48
CA ASP A 38 -0.61 15.79 24.78
C ASP A 38 -0.03 16.48 23.52
N MET A 39 -0.03 15.83 22.35
CA MET A 39 0.51 16.42 21.12
C MET A 39 -0.43 17.42 20.43
N LYS A 40 -0.03 18.69 20.40
CA LYS A 40 -0.70 19.76 19.63
C LYS A 40 -0.23 19.79 18.16
N GLY A 41 -0.78 18.93 17.30
CA GLY A 41 -0.64 19.08 15.85
C GLY A 41 -0.71 17.77 15.06
N ASN A 42 -1.27 17.85 13.85
CA ASN A 42 -1.43 16.80 12.83
C ASN A 42 -0.85 15.43 13.17
N TRP A 43 -1.72 14.53 13.65
CA TRP A 43 -1.38 13.13 13.80
C TRP A 43 -1.33 12.46 12.42
N LYS A 44 -0.32 11.63 12.22
CA LYS A 44 -0.30 10.60 11.17
C LYS A 44 -0.23 9.27 11.88
N VAL A 45 -1.35 8.54 11.88
CA VAL A 45 -1.38 7.16 12.36
C VAL A 45 -0.84 6.30 11.23
N VAL A 46 0.29 5.63 11.49
CA VAL A 46 0.85 4.60 10.60
C VAL A 46 0.68 3.28 11.33
N GLY A 47 -0.30 2.49 10.92
CA GLY A 47 -0.50 1.15 11.46
C GLY A 47 0.65 0.23 11.03
N ILE A 48 1.40 -0.30 11.98
CA ILE A 48 2.28 -1.45 11.74
C ILE A 48 1.42 -2.68 11.93
N TRP A 49 1.07 -3.33 10.83
CA TRP A 49 0.15 -4.47 10.83
C TRP A 49 0.79 -5.66 11.59
N PRO A 50 0.07 -6.36 12.50
CA PRO A 50 0.55 -7.57 13.16
C PRO A 50 0.80 -8.76 12.21
N LYS A 51 0.69 -8.57 10.89
CA LYS A 51 0.85 -9.60 9.85
C LYS A 51 2.20 -9.58 9.14
N LEU A 52 3.12 -8.68 9.51
CA LEU A 52 4.38 -8.60 8.75
C LEU A 52 5.20 -9.89 8.81
N GLY A 53 5.18 -10.59 9.95
CA GLY A 53 5.77 -11.92 10.08
C GLY A 53 5.06 -12.98 9.22
N ASP A 54 3.73 -12.91 9.12
CA ASP A 54 2.96 -13.78 8.23
C ASP A 54 3.30 -13.51 6.76
N SER A 55 3.43 -12.24 6.37
CA SER A 55 3.80 -11.84 5.00
C SER A 55 5.19 -12.32 4.61
N VAL A 56 6.16 -12.29 5.54
CA VAL A 56 7.50 -12.88 5.33
C VAL A 56 7.39 -14.40 5.17
N ARG A 57 6.61 -15.07 6.03
CA ARG A 57 6.43 -16.53 5.95
C ARG A 57 5.77 -16.95 4.64
N GLU A 58 4.66 -16.33 4.28
CA GLU A 58 3.92 -16.57 3.03
C GLU A 58 4.78 -16.27 1.79
N MET A 59 5.62 -15.23 1.84
CA MET A 59 6.57 -14.94 0.76
C MET A 59 7.63 -16.04 0.62
N GLY A 60 7.99 -16.73 1.71
CA GLY A 60 8.89 -17.87 1.71
C GLY A 60 8.28 -19.17 1.17
N GLU A 61 6.95 -19.27 1.08
CA GLU A 61 6.23 -20.46 0.61
C GLU A 61 6.06 -20.50 -0.92
N SER A 62 6.10 -19.35 -1.59
CA SER A 62 5.93 -19.25 -3.04
C SER A 62 7.25 -19.01 -3.78
N PRO A 63 7.53 -19.72 -4.89
CA PRO A 63 8.74 -19.47 -5.68
C PRO A 63 8.72 -18.06 -6.29
N ARG A 64 9.87 -17.38 -6.22
CA ARG A 64 10.07 -16.02 -6.73
C ARG A 64 10.63 -16.09 -8.15
N ASP A 65 9.74 -16.32 -9.12
CA ASP A 65 10.14 -16.59 -10.51
C ASP A 65 10.52 -15.34 -11.32
N HIS A 66 10.23 -14.15 -10.80
CA HIS A 66 10.46 -12.88 -11.50
C HIS A 66 11.45 -11.99 -10.74
N THR A 67 12.46 -11.48 -11.44
CA THR A 67 13.48 -10.58 -10.89
C THR A 67 13.22 -9.14 -11.31
N VAL A 68 13.23 -8.23 -10.34
CA VAL A 68 13.16 -6.79 -10.55
C VAL A 68 14.48 -6.17 -10.11
N MET A 69 15.20 -5.52 -11.03
CA MET A 69 16.42 -4.76 -10.72
C MET A 69 16.10 -3.26 -10.72
N VAL A 70 16.31 -2.59 -9.58
CA VAL A 70 16.05 -1.15 -9.41
C VAL A 70 17.24 -0.46 -8.75
N ARG A 71 17.44 0.82 -9.08
CA ARG A 71 18.34 1.70 -8.34
C ARG A 71 17.55 2.37 -7.23
N VAL A 72 18.12 2.39 -6.04
CA VAL A 72 17.58 3.07 -4.86
C VAL A 72 18.63 4.04 -4.33
N ASP A 73 18.19 5.05 -3.59
CA ASP A 73 19.08 5.94 -2.87
C ASP A 73 19.72 5.24 -1.65
N GLU A 74 20.73 5.91 -1.06
CA GLU A 74 21.51 5.39 0.06
C GLU A 74 20.65 5.19 1.32
N ASP A 75 19.72 6.11 1.61
CA ASP A 75 18.81 5.97 2.77
C ASP A 75 17.95 4.72 2.63
N THR A 76 17.34 4.53 1.47
CA THR A 76 16.54 3.33 1.18
C THR A 76 17.38 2.07 1.30
N SER A 77 18.61 2.04 0.76
CA SER A 77 19.50 0.88 0.90
C SER A 77 19.80 0.57 2.36
N ASN A 78 20.16 1.57 3.16
CA ASN A 78 20.49 1.41 4.58
C ASN A 78 19.28 0.93 5.39
N ARG A 79 18.07 1.39 5.04
CA ARG A 79 16.84 0.92 5.67
C ARG A 79 16.56 -0.54 5.32
N LEU A 80 16.81 -0.99 4.09
CA LEU A 80 16.70 -2.42 3.75
C LEU A 80 17.74 -3.28 4.50
N ASP A 81 18.95 -2.75 4.72
CA ASP A 81 19.99 -3.41 5.52
C ASP A 81 19.57 -3.64 6.97
N ALA A 82 18.99 -2.61 7.61
CA ALA A 82 18.54 -2.73 9.00
C ALA A 82 17.58 -3.91 9.21
N TRP A 83 16.74 -4.23 8.22
CA TRP A 83 15.81 -5.37 8.29
C TRP A 83 16.51 -6.72 8.22
N VAL A 84 17.62 -6.79 7.48
CA VAL A 84 18.48 -7.97 7.42
C VAL A 84 19.25 -8.11 8.74
N GLU A 85 19.80 -7.01 9.26
CA GLU A 85 20.59 -7.00 10.49
C GLU A 85 19.79 -7.45 11.71
N ILE A 86 18.52 -7.05 11.83
CA ILE A 86 17.63 -7.50 12.91
C ILE A 86 17.08 -8.91 12.69
N GLY A 87 17.42 -9.57 11.57
CA GLY A 87 17.01 -10.93 11.25
C GLY A 87 15.53 -11.06 10.86
N ALA A 88 14.83 -9.97 10.56
CA ALA A 88 13.44 -10.00 10.12
C ALA A 88 13.30 -10.63 8.72
N VAL A 89 14.33 -10.50 7.89
CA VAL A 89 14.44 -11.05 6.53
C VAL A 89 15.86 -11.52 6.28
N LYS A 90 16.06 -12.45 5.35
CA LYS A 90 17.36 -13.10 5.09
C LYS A 90 18.24 -12.28 4.14
N SER A 91 17.67 -11.36 3.37
CA SER A 91 18.41 -10.55 2.40
C SER A 91 17.71 -9.22 2.08
N ARG A 92 18.47 -8.27 1.50
CA ARG A 92 17.89 -7.00 1.00
C ARG A 92 16.83 -7.23 -0.07
N SER A 93 16.97 -8.26 -0.91
CA SER A 93 15.99 -8.58 -1.94
C SER A 93 14.71 -9.19 -1.37
N GLU A 94 14.79 -9.84 -0.21
CA GLU A 94 13.63 -10.28 0.58
C GLU A 94 12.95 -9.10 1.27
N ALA A 95 13.72 -8.21 1.91
CA ALA A 95 13.22 -6.94 2.45
C ALA A 95 12.46 -6.14 1.38
N ALA A 96 13.07 -5.97 0.20
CA ALA A 96 12.46 -5.23 -0.90
C ALA A 96 11.16 -5.86 -1.40
N ALA A 97 11.11 -7.20 -1.54
CA ALA A 97 9.86 -7.84 -1.96
C ALA A 97 8.77 -7.80 -0.89
N LEU A 98 9.13 -7.89 0.39
CA LEU A 98 8.17 -7.68 1.48
C LEU A 98 7.52 -6.30 1.33
N PHE A 99 8.33 -5.25 1.21
CA PHE A 99 7.80 -3.88 1.08
C PHE A 99 7.04 -3.64 -0.22
N ILE A 100 7.45 -4.25 -1.33
CA ILE A 100 6.68 -4.18 -2.58
C ILE A 100 5.31 -4.84 -2.38
N ARG A 101 5.27 -6.04 -1.79
CA ARG A 101 4.03 -6.79 -1.55
C ARG A 101 3.08 -6.01 -0.63
N GLU A 102 3.58 -5.55 0.50
CA GLU A 102 2.81 -4.72 1.45
C GLU A 102 2.38 -3.41 0.79
N GLY A 103 3.26 -2.76 0.03
CA GLY A 103 2.94 -1.53 -0.69
C GLY A 103 1.83 -1.70 -1.74
N LEU A 104 1.77 -2.86 -2.40
CA LEU A 104 0.68 -3.21 -3.31
C LEU A 104 -0.63 -3.44 -2.55
N GLN A 105 -0.60 -4.06 -1.36
CA GLN A 105 -1.79 -4.26 -0.54
C GLN A 105 -2.34 -2.94 0.01
N VAL A 106 -1.45 -2.05 0.48
CA VAL A 106 -1.82 -0.72 0.97
C VAL A 106 -2.47 0.12 -0.13
N ARG A 107 -2.08 -0.07 -1.39
CA ARG A 107 -2.63 0.64 -2.56
C ARG A 107 -3.51 -0.22 -3.46
N ALA A 108 -4.15 -1.24 -2.89
CA ALA A 108 -4.94 -2.19 -3.64
C ALA A 108 -6.13 -1.52 -4.34
N ASP A 109 -6.76 -0.54 -3.68
CA ASP A 109 -7.90 0.19 -4.23
C ASP A 109 -7.51 1.04 -5.45
N GLU A 110 -6.42 1.82 -5.36
CA GLU A 110 -5.95 2.61 -6.50
C GLU A 110 -5.46 1.73 -7.66
N LEU A 111 -4.87 0.58 -7.35
CA LEU A 111 -4.48 -0.41 -8.37
C LEU A 111 -5.71 -0.99 -9.08
N ALA A 112 -6.78 -1.32 -8.35
CA ALA A 112 -8.02 -1.82 -8.92
C ALA A 112 -8.68 -0.80 -9.87
N GLU A 113 -8.69 0.49 -9.49
CA GLU A 113 -9.17 1.56 -10.37
C GLU A 113 -8.35 1.68 -11.66
N LEU A 114 -7.01 1.57 -11.56
CA LEU A 114 -6.12 1.57 -12.72
C LEU A 114 -6.36 0.36 -13.63
N GLU A 115 -6.52 -0.83 -13.05
CA GLU A 115 -6.81 -2.05 -13.79
C GLU A 115 -8.13 -1.94 -14.56
N GLU A 116 -9.17 -1.39 -13.94
CA GLU A 116 -10.45 -1.15 -14.61
C GLU A 116 -10.28 -0.17 -15.80
N ALA A 117 -9.50 0.90 -15.61
CA ALA A 117 -9.21 1.84 -16.67
C ALA A 117 -8.43 1.20 -17.83
N LEU A 118 -7.42 0.37 -17.53
CA LEU A 118 -6.65 -0.38 -18.52
C LEU A 118 -7.53 -1.34 -19.31
N GLN A 119 -8.45 -2.06 -18.65
CA GLN A 119 -9.40 -2.94 -19.32
C GLN A 119 -10.33 -2.18 -20.27
N LYS A 120 -10.78 -0.98 -19.90
CA LYS A 120 -11.58 -0.12 -20.78
C LYS A 120 -10.80 0.29 -22.03
N VAL A 121 -9.52 0.65 -21.87
CA VAL A 121 -8.63 0.98 -23.00
C VAL A 121 -8.42 -0.22 -23.92
N GLU A 122 -8.20 -1.41 -23.35
CA GLU A 122 -7.98 -2.61 -24.16
C GLU A 122 -9.24 -3.02 -24.93
N LYS A 123 -10.42 -2.96 -24.30
CA LYS A 123 -11.71 -3.16 -24.99
C LYS A 123 -11.92 -2.14 -26.11
N ALA A 124 -11.56 -0.88 -25.89
CA ALA A 124 -11.64 0.15 -26.92
C ALA A 124 -10.67 -0.13 -28.08
N ARG A 125 -9.42 -0.54 -27.80
CA ARG A 125 -8.44 -0.96 -28.81
C ARG A 125 -8.91 -2.16 -29.61
N GLN A 126 -9.48 -3.16 -28.95
CA GLN A 126 -10.06 -4.34 -29.60
C GLN A 126 -11.20 -3.93 -30.53
N GLY A 127 -12.15 -3.12 -30.04
CA GLY A 127 -13.27 -2.64 -30.85
C GLY A 127 -12.82 -1.79 -32.05
N LEU A 128 -11.73 -1.02 -31.92
CA LEU A 128 -11.11 -0.31 -33.04
C LEU A 128 -10.51 -1.28 -34.06
N ARG A 129 -9.82 -2.32 -33.62
CA ARG A 129 -9.28 -3.38 -34.51
C ARG A 129 -10.40 -4.10 -35.25
N ASP A 130 -11.48 -4.46 -34.57
CA ASP A 130 -12.61 -5.17 -35.17
C ASP A 130 -13.33 -4.29 -36.22
N LYS A 131 -13.52 -3.00 -35.91
CA LYS A 131 -14.05 -2.02 -36.88
C LYS A 131 -13.11 -1.82 -38.06
N ALA A 132 -11.80 -1.73 -37.82
CA ALA A 132 -10.81 -1.61 -38.89
C ALA A 132 -10.85 -2.84 -39.82
N LYS A 133 -10.96 -4.06 -39.28
CA LYS A 133 -11.15 -5.28 -40.07
C LYS A 133 -12.44 -5.26 -40.89
N THR A 134 -13.51 -4.69 -40.35
CA THR A 134 -14.80 -4.57 -41.07
C THR A 134 -14.72 -3.55 -42.21
N VAL A 135 -13.98 -2.45 -42.02
CA VAL A 135 -13.86 -1.35 -42.98
C VAL A 135 -12.83 -1.63 -44.07
N PHE A 136 -11.69 -2.23 -43.71
CA PHE A 136 -10.56 -2.46 -44.62
C PHE A 136 -10.44 -3.92 -45.08
N GLY A 137 -11.28 -4.84 -44.58
CA GLY A 137 -11.12 -6.27 -44.78
C GLY A 137 -10.04 -6.86 -43.87
N ASP A 138 -9.98 -8.19 -43.75
CA ASP A 138 -8.85 -8.85 -43.06
C ASP A 138 -7.61 -8.61 -43.94
N VAL A 139 -6.75 -7.68 -43.53
CA VAL A 139 -5.42 -7.55 -44.12
C VAL A 139 -4.59 -8.69 -43.53
N SER A 140 -4.82 -9.91 -44.03
CA SER A 140 -3.91 -11.03 -43.79
C SER A 140 -2.54 -10.61 -44.31
N ALA A 141 -1.58 -10.54 -43.39
CA ALA A 141 -0.18 -10.24 -43.66
C ALA A 141 0.52 -11.41 -44.38
N ASP A 142 -0.08 -11.93 -45.46
CA ASP A 142 0.45 -13.03 -46.29
C ASP A 142 0.77 -12.58 -47.73
N GLU A 143 0.73 -11.27 -48.05
CA GLU A 143 1.13 -10.75 -49.37
C GLU A 143 2.12 -9.56 -49.30
N ILE A 144 3.18 -9.68 -48.49
CA ILE A 144 4.41 -8.88 -48.68
C ILE A 144 5.62 -9.80 -48.71
#